data_AF-A0A9E5H9X1-F1
#
_entry.id   AF-A0A9E5H9X1-F1
#
_cell.length_a   1.000
_cell.length_b   1.000
_cell.length_c   1.000
_cell.angle_alpha   90.00
_cell.angle_beta   90.00
_cell.angle_gamma   90.00
#
_symmetry.space_group_name_H-M   'P 1'
#
loop_
_entity.id
_entity.type
_entity.pdbx_description
1 polymer ?
#
loop_
_entity_poly.entity_id
_entity_poly.type
_entity_poly.pdbx_seq_one_letter_code
_entity_poly.pdbx_strand_id
1 'polypeptide(L)'
;MRYQGKLWRTTILAGSPFIWQPYIQDNNLHIEKLNAFLDHYFTSLPPQLREIFLLWSNQGLNLEHWQYLLGNIENLKYFYLKARDKFIKRGTGIGQIYSLFIK
;
A
#
# COMPACT_ATOMS: atom_id res chain seq x y z
N MET A 1 3.56 16.59 6.21
CA MET A 1 3.68 15.47 5.23
C MET A 1 4.74 14.40 5.55
N ARG A 2 5.85 14.66 6.27
CA ARG A 2 6.93 13.66 6.51
C ARG A 2 6.51 12.38 7.30
N TYR A 3 5.50 12.45 8.17
CA TYR A 3 5.16 11.35 9.07
C TYR A 3 4.44 10.17 8.40
N GLN A 4 3.47 10.41 7.51
CA GLN A 4 2.77 9.31 6.83
C GLN A 4 3.69 8.48 5.94
N GLY A 5 4.71 9.11 5.35
CA GLY A 5 5.71 8.44 4.53
C GLY A 5 6.53 7.41 5.29
N LYS A 6 6.69 7.55 6.61
CA LYS A 6 7.42 6.59 7.45
C LYS A 6 6.50 5.44 7.89
N LEU A 7 5.24 5.74 8.19
CA LEU A 7 4.27 4.78 8.71
C LEU A 7 3.96 3.67 7.69
N TRP A 8 3.56 3.99 6.46
CA TRP A 8 3.22 2.95 5.48
C TRP A 8 4.42 2.07 5.11
N ARG A 9 5.65 2.62 5.15
CA ARG A 9 6.89 1.86 4.90
C ARG A 9 7.15 0.83 6.00
N THR A 10 6.95 1.19 7.26
CA THR A 10 7.06 0.22 8.35
C THR A 10 5.93 -0.81 8.28
N THR A 11 4.73 -0.42 7.85
CA THR A 11 3.60 -1.35 7.72
C THR A 11 3.78 -2.34 6.58
N ILE A 12 4.24 -1.90 5.40
CA ILE A 12 4.53 -2.83 4.29
C ILE A 12 5.65 -3.81 4.66
N LEU A 13 6.65 -3.36 5.45
CA LEU A 13 7.71 -4.24 5.97
C LEU A 13 7.19 -5.28 6.98
N ALA A 14 6.17 -4.94 7.76
CA ALA A 14 5.54 -5.89 8.67
C ALA A 14 4.85 -7.06 7.92
N GLY A 15 4.37 -6.82 6.69
CA GLY A 15 3.72 -7.84 5.87
C GLY A 15 2.32 -8.26 6.34
N SER A 16 1.78 -7.58 7.36
CA SER A 16 0.39 -7.76 7.82
C SER A 16 -0.58 -6.97 6.93
N PRO A 17 -1.84 -7.44 6.75
CA PRO A 17 -2.86 -6.67 6.07
C PRO A 17 -3.10 -5.30 6.70
N PHE A 18 -3.21 -4.25 5.87
CA PHE A 18 -3.51 -2.88 6.29
C PHE A 18 -4.18 -2.10 5.17
N ILE A 19 -4.94 -1.07 5.51
CA ILE A 19 -5.45 -0.09 4.54
C ILE A 19 -4.72 1.23 4.79
N TRP A 20 -4.05 1.75 3.77
CA TRP A 20 -3.39 3.04 3.83
C TRP A 20 -4.35 4.13 3.36
N GLN A 21 -4.48 5.16 4.19
CA GLN A 21 -5.22 6.37 3.87
C GLN A 21 -4.23 7.51 3.62
N PRO A 22 -4.00 7.90 2.35
CA PRO A 22 -3.32 9.15 2.07
C PRO A 22 -4.13 10.31 2.65
N TYR A 23 -3.44 11.36 3.10
CA TYR A 23 -4.10 12.60 3.49
C TYR A 23 -4.93 13.15 2.32
N ILE A 24 -6.18 13.53 2.57
CA ILE A 24 -7.07 14.10 1.55
C ILE A 24 -6.45 15.41 1.05
N GLN A 25 -6.34 15.52 -0.27
CA GLN A 25 -5.80 16.68 -0.96
C GLN A 25 -6.77 17.13 -2.04
N ASP A 26 -6.71 18.43 -2.37
CA ASP A 26 -7.46 19.04 -3.46
C ASP A 26 -7.29 18.30 -4.78
N ASN A 27 -8.30 18.43 -5.65
CA ASN A 27 -8.34 17.82 -6.98
C ASN A 27 -8.14 16.30 -6.98
N ASN A 28 -8.49 15.60 -5.89
CA ASN A 28 -8.34 14.15 -5.76
C ASN A 28 -6.89 13.63 -5.94
N LEU A 29 -5.87 14.48 -5.76
CA LEU A 29 -4.46 14.09 -5.90
C LEU A 29 -4.06 12.93 -4.96
N HIS A 30 -4.77 12.81 -3.84
CA HIS A 30 -4.60 11.72 -2.89
C HIS A 30 -5.00 10.34 -3.48
N ILE A 31 -5.98 10.30 -4.40
CA ILE A 31 -6.39 9.10 -5.13
C ILE A 31 -5.34 8.70 -6.17
N GLU A 32 -4.77 9.65 -6.89
CA GLU A 32 -3.66 9.37 -7.83
C GLU A 32 -2.46 8.76 -7.10
N LYS A 33 -2.09 9.32 -5.95
CA LYS A 33 -1.02 8.78 -5.09
C LYS A 33 -1.36 7.39 -4.58
N LEU A 34 -2.61 7.14 -4.22
CA LEU A 34 -3.07 5.82 -3.80
C LEU A 34 -2.94 4.80 -4.93
N ASN A 35 -3.44 5.11 -6.13
CA ASN A 35 -3.32 4.23 -7.29
C ASN A 35 -1.86 3.93 -7.62
N ALA A 36 -1.01 4.97 -7.69
CA ALA A 36 0.42 4.80 -7.93
C ALA A 36 1.08 3.93 -6.85
N PHE A 37 0.70 4.08 -5.58
CA PHE A 37 1.18 3.21 -4.50
C PHE A 37 0.76 1.75 -4.72
N LEU A 38 -0.51 1.49 -5.02
CA LEU A 38 -1.03 0.13 -5.22
C LEU A 38 -0.35 -0.55 -6.41
N ASP A 39 -0.23 0.15 -7.55
CA ASP A 39 0.44 -0.35 -8.76
C ASP A 39 1.93 -0.64 -8.51
N HIS A 40 2.59 0.24 -7.75
CA HIS A 40 4.01 0.14 -7.54
C HIS A 40 4.39 -1.01 -6.60
N TYR A 41 3.63 -1.22 -5.52
CA TYR A 41 4.01 -2.17 -4.46
C TYR A 41 3.30 -3.52 -4.54
N PHE A 42 2.08 -3.59 -5.04
CA PHE A 42 1.37 -4.87 -5.19
C PHE A 42 1.52 -5.39 -6.63
N THR A 43 1.93 -6.65 -6.77
CA THR A 43 2.09 -7.28 -8.10
C THR A 43 0.77 -7.83 -8.65
N SER A 44 -0.14 -8.25 -7.76
CA SER A 44 -1.39 -8.92 -8.14
C SER A 44 -2.46 -8.66 -7.08
N LEU A 45 -2.78 -7.39 -6.82
CA LEU A 45 -3.77 -7.01 -5.82
C LEU A 45 -5.17 -7.47 -6.26
N PRO A 46 -5.95 -8.18 -5.41
CA PRO A 46 -7.33 -8.53 -5.73
C PRO A 46 -8.15 -7.27 -6.08
N PRO A 47 -8.99 -7.30 -7.12
CA PRO A 47 -9.81 -6.14 -7.52
C PRO A 47 -10.68 -5.59 -6.39
N GLN A 48 -11.30 -6.49 -5.61
CA GLN A 48 -12.12 -6.11 -4.45
C GLN A 48 -11.30 -5.41 -3.36
N LEU A 49 -10.05 -5.85 -3.13
CA LEU A 49 -9.18 -5.16 -2.19
C LEU A 49 -8.78 -3.77 -2.72
N ARG A 50 -8.50 -3.63 -4.02
CA ARG A 50 -8.26 -2.31 -4.64
C ARG A 50 -9.45 -1.38 -4.46
N GLU A 51 -10.65 -1.85 -4.73
CA GLU A 51 -11.89 -1.09 -4.54
C GLU A 51 -12.03 -0.61 -3.10
N ILE A 52 -11.77 -1.49 -2.12
CA ILE A 52 -11.79 -1.15 -0.70
C ILE A 52 -10.81 -0.03 -0.34
N PHE A 53 -9.60 -0.03 -0.90
CA PHE A 53 -8.65 1.09 -0.70
C PHE A 53 -9.24 2.42 -1.20
N LEU A 54 -9.87 2.43 -2.37
CA LEU A 54 -10.49 3.62 -2.96
C LEU A 54 -11.70 4.10 -2.15
N LEU A 55 -12.56 3.18 -1.72
CA LEU A 55 -13.73 3.47 -0.89
C LEU A 55 -13.31 3.97 0.50
N TRP A 56 -12.29 3.37 1.12
CA TRP A 56 -11.73 3.86 2.38
C TRP A 56 -11.24 5.31 2.24
N SER A 57 -10.58 5.64 1.13
CA SER A 57 -10.08 7.00 0.87
C SER A 57 -11.20 8.03 0.68
N ASN A 58 -12.37 7.61 0.23
CA ASN A 58 -13.55 8.46 0.00
C ASN A 58 -14.65 8.30 1.06
N GLN A 59 -14.36 7.64 2.19
CA GLN A 59 -15.33 7.39 3.28
C GLN A 59 -16.58 6.60 2.84
N GLY A 60 -16.46 5.77 1.79
CA GLY A 60 -17.55 5.03 1.16
C GLY A 60 -17.63 3.55 1.56
N LEU A 61 -16.94 3.11 2.62
CA LEU A 61 -16.99 1.72 3.04
C LEU A 61 -18.31 1.36 3.74
N ASN A 62 -18.80 0.16 3.45
CA ASN A 62 -20.00 -0.41 4.05
C ASN A 62 -19.70 -1.76 4.72
N LEU A 63 -20.74 -2.40 5.29
CA LEU A 63 -20.62 -3.67 6.00
C LEU A 63 -20.08 -4.83 5.14
N GLU A 64 -20.47 -4.92 3.87
CA GLU A 64 -20.07 -6.01 2.98
C GLU A 64 -18.56 -6.01 2.73
N HIS A 65 -17.98 -4.82 2.59
CA HIS A 65 -16.54 -4.64 2.45
C HIS A 65 -15.77 -5.11 3.70
N TRP A 66 -16.31 -4.82 4.90
CA TRP A 66 -15.73 -5.30 6.14
C TRP A 66 -15.80 -6.83 6.26
N GLN A 67 -16.94 -7.41 5.91
CA GLN A 67 -17.11 -8.87 5.86
C GLN A 67 -16.13 -9.51 4.89
N TYR A 68 -15.92 -8.91 3.71
CA TYR A 68 -14.91 -9.37 2.76
C TYR A 68 -13.50 -9.36 3.37
N LEU A 69 -13.09 -8.26 4.01
CA LEU A 69 -11.75 -8.16 4.61
C LEU A 69 -11.53 -9.21 5.70
N LEU A 70 -12.48 -9.32 6.62
CA LEU A 70 -12.39 -10.22 7.77
C LEU A 70 -12.47 -11.69 7.33
N GLY A 71 -13.38 -12.01 6.42
CA GLY A 71 -13.54 -13.37 5.88
C GLY A 71 -12.37 -13.84 5.02
N ASN A 72 -11.54 -12.92 4.51
CA ASN A 72 -10.41 -13.25 3.62
C ASN A 72 -9.04 -12.89 4.21
N ILE A 73 -8.93 -12.54 5.49
CA ILE A 73 -7.71 -11.93 6.04
C ILE A 73 -6.44 -12.76 5.83
N GLU A 74 -6.52 -14.09 5.94
CA GLU A 74 -5.40 -14.99 5.69
C GLU A 74 -5.01 -15.05 4.20
N ASN A 75 -6.00 -15.08 3.30
CA ASN A 75 -5.74 -15.00 1.86
C ASN A 75 -5.16 -13.65 1.47
N LEU A 76 -5.64 -12.56 2.09
CA LEU A 76 -5.14 -11.21 1.84
C LEU A 76 -3.67 -11.09 2.26
N LYS A 77 -3.29 -11.68 3.41
CA LYS A 77 -1.91 -11.69 3.93
C LYS A 77 -0.88 -12.16 2.91
N TYR A 78 -1.22 -13.13 2.06
CA TYR A 78 -0.35 -13.58 0.97
C TYR A 78 0.08 -12.43 0.05
N PHE A 79 -0.84 -11.53 -0.32
CA PHE A 79 -0.55 -10.39 -1.18
C PHE A 79 0.33 -9.36 -0.48
N TYR A 80 0.13 -9.14 0.83
CA TYR A 80 0.97 -8.24 1.63
C TYR A 80 2.38 -8.79 1.83
N LEU A 81 2.55 -10.10 2.02
CA LEU A 81 3.87 -10.73 2.08
C LEU A 81 4.61 -10.61 0.75
N LYS A 82 3.92 -10.81 -0.39
CA LYS A 82 4.51 -10.55 -1.71
C LYS A 82 4.91 -9.09 -1.90
N ALA A 83 4.07 -8.15 -1.47
CA ALA A 83 4.38 -6.72 -1.55
C ALA A 83 5.59 -6.36 -0.68
N ARG A 84 5.69 -6.93 0.53
CA ARG A 84 6.87 -6.83 1.40
C ARG A 84 8.12 -7.35 0.72
N ASP A 85 8.07 -8.55 0.17
CA ASP A 85 9.24 -9.17 -0.45
C ASP A 85 9.71 -8.39 -1.68
N LYS A 86 8.77 -7.84 -2.47
CA LYS A 86 9.07 -6.90 -3.57
C LYS A 86 9.74 -5.63 -3.05
N PHE A 87 9.22 -5.06 -1.95
CA PHE A 87 9.78 -3.88 -1.30
C PHE A 87 11.21 -4.11 -0.82
N ILE A 88 11.47 -5.26 -0.16
CA ILE A 88 12.80 -5.65 0.34
C ILE A 88 13.77 -5.87 -0.83
N LYS A 89 13.38 -6.65 -1.85
CA LYS A 89 14.23 -6.96 -3.02
C LYS A 89 14.69 -5.72 -3.78
N ARG A 90 13.88 -4.66 -3.79
CA ARG A 90 14.23 -3.41 -4.47
C ARG A 90 15.34 -2.62 -3.75
N GLY A 91 15.60 -2.93 -2.48
CA GLY A 91 16.56 -2.22 -1.65
C GLY A 91 16.08 -0.83 -1.22
N THR A 92 16.73 -0.25 -0.22
CA THR A 92 16.48 1.16 0.12
C THR A 92 17.06 2.04 -0.99
N GLY A 93 16.40 3.16 -1.30
CA GLY A 93 16.92 4.15 -2.26
C GLY A 93 18.33 4.63 -1.90
N ILE A 94 18.74 4.50 -0.63
CA ILE A 94 20.09 4.78 -0.14
C ILE A 94 21.14 3.87 -0.83
N GLY A 95 20.88 2.56 -0.98
CA GLY A 95 21.80 1.66 -1.69
C GLY A 95 21.94 1.98 -3.17
N GLN A 96 20.83 2.38 -3.82
CA GLN A 96 20.85 2.84 -5.22
C GLN A 96 21.58 4.19 -5.37
N ILE A 97 21.36 5.12 -4.44
CA ILE A 97 22.05 6.41 -4.41
C ILE A 97 23.56 6.22 -4.21
N TYR A 98 23.99 5.38 -3.26
CA TYR A 98 25.43 5.08 -3.06
C TYR A 98 26.07 4.45 -4.31
N SER A 99 25.35 3.59 -5.02
CA SER A 99 25.85 2.99 -6.28
C SER A 99 26.04 4.00 -7.42
N LEU A 100 25.44 5.20 -7.34
CA LEU A 100 25.65 6.28 -8.30
C LEU A 100 26.87 7.15 -7.99
N PHE A 101 27.39 7.09 -6.76
CA PHE A 101 28.52 7.91 -6.29
C PHE A 101 29.85 7.15 -6.16
N ILE A 102 29.83 5.83 -6.30
CA ILE A 102 31.04 5.00 -6.37
C ILE A 102 31.22 4.61 -7.85
N LYS A 103 32.01 5.40 -8.58
CA LYS A 103 32.63 5.04 -9.85
C LYS A 103 34.14 5.08 -9.66
#